data_AF-A0A7R9V1M3-F1
#
_entry.id   AF-A0A7R9V1M3-F1
#
_cell.length_a   1.000
_cell.length_b   1.000
_cell.length_c   1.000
_cell.angle_alpha   90.00
_cell.angle_beta   90.00
_cell.angle_gamma   90.00
#
_symmetry.space_group_name_H-M   'P 1'
#
loop_
_entity.id
_entity.type
_entity.pdbx_description
1 polymer ?
#
loop_
_entity_poly.entity_id
_entity_poly.type
_entity_poly.pdbx_seq_one_letter_code
_entity_poly.pdbx_strand_id
1 'polypeptide(L)'
;MSAPSGAEAASAGTDAPPASSGIETAPVTSPRKEAKQTLAEYQQIYDRLIKIFQERPRDDWKKLIVFSRQWDQHKQGVFNRLKEVADKEEDLDKKMSLRKIYRSLQGVNDEVGRYNTVLKRFADAGDDEWEAIVAASRGELQKPFFEHLQCLVIAAKEDKAKCEKLVLLNTRLLALITNHDSIEADEDKLMAASEVYRGLLTSISSIEDADKKMAELSKAGKIDPAFLQITAKAYGAARDTNMTKDESKWVAYKLYRQARDYFDRQQPTEKRILEYLLTIRDPTERTNQLEKAITPGPTRNTDSHDFMWTTPTRLFAVLDGTIRAWEAMQAQAKEKMGTSDAASTPLKIRDMKALRDEVMRRYL
;
A
#
# COMPACT_ATOMS: atom_id res chain seq x y z
N MET A 1 47.78 58.67 19.57
CA MET A 1 47.52 59.02 20.98
C MET A 1 47.12 57.75 21.71
N SER A 2 47.94 57.39 22.69
CA SER A 2 47.79 56.43 23.79
C SER A 2 47.16 55.04 23.55
N ALA A 3 48.06 54.05 23.59
CA ALA A 3 47.85 52.66 23.96
C ALA A 3 47.68 52.53 25.52
N PRO A 4 47.75 51.33 26.14
CA PRO A 4 46.94 50.10 26.02
C PRO A 4 46.58 49.54 27.42
N SER A 5 46.37 48.21 27.51
CA SER A 5 46.46 47.33 28.70
C SER A 5 45.11 46.99 29.34
N GLY A 6 44.72 45.74 29.59
CA GLY A 6 45.47 44.48 29.64
C GLY A 6 45.21 43.80 30.99
N ALA A 7 45.04 42.46 30.95
CA ALA A 7 45.07 41.51 32.08
C ALA A 7 43.92 41.60 33.13
N GLU A 8 43.57 40.58 33.91
CA GLU A 8 43.54 39.11 33.90
C GLU A 8 43.05 38.73 35.33
N ALA A 9 42.58 37.48 35.52
CA ALA A 9 42.51 36.75 36.81
C ALA A 9 41.54 37.27 37.90
N ALA A 10 40.48 36.54 38.29
CA ALA A 10 40.44 35.28 39.07
C ALA A 10 40.55 35.47 40.60
N SER A 11 39.52 35.03 41.34
CA SER A 11 39.54 34.42 42.69
C SER A 11 38.08 34.38 43.21
N ALA A 12 37.47 33.23 43.52
CA ALA A 12 37.71 32.26 44.60
C ALA A 12 37.04 32.68 45.93
N GLY A 13 36.36 31.72 46.60
CA GLY A 13 35.88 31.83 47.99
C GLY A 13 34.36 31.71 48.13
N THR A 14 33.76 30.52 48.22
CA THR A 14 33.43 29.78 49.47
C THR A 14 32.42 30.51 50.37
N ASP A 15 31.18 30.00 50.46
CA ASP A 15 30.53 29.59 51.73
C ASP A 15 29.03 29.30 51.54
N ALA A 16 28.59 28.24 52.20
CA ALA A 16 27.20 27.93 52.56
C ALA A 16 27.16 27.79 54.10
N PRO A 17 26.03 27.61 54.82
CA PRO A 17 24.58 27.76 54.53
C PRO A 17 23.91 28.65 55.65
N PRO A 18 22.55 28.79 55.86
CA PRO A 18 21.66 27.71 56.30
C PRO A 18 20.17 27.76 55.82
N ALA A 19 19.58 26.55 55.81
CA ALA A 19 18.24 26.13 56.23
C ALA A 19 16.93 26.89 55.87
N SER A 20 15.98 26.07 55.39
CA SER A 20 14.50 26.13 55.53
C SER A 20 13.76 27.22 54.74
N SER A 21 12.66 26.97 54.02
CA SER A 21 11.77 25.81 53.93
C SER A 21 10.75 26.07 52.81
N GLY A 22 10.45 25.03 52.02
CA GLY A 22 9.14 24.80 51.39
C GLY A 22 8.75 25.64 50.17
N ILE A 23 8.68 25.00 49.00
CA ILE A 23 7.44 24.86 48.21
C ILE A 23 7.62 23.63 47.30
N GLU A 24 6.59 22.80 47.32
CA GLU A 24 6.46 21.49 46.70
C GLU A 24 6.75 21.51 45.20
N THR A 25 7.71 20.68 44.78
CA THR A 25 7.82 20.28 43.37
C THR A 25 7.09 18.95 43.20
N ALA A 26 6.07 18.97 42.34
CA ALA A 26 5.36 17.80 41.87
C ALA A 26 6.36 16.69 41.47
N PRO A 27 6.08 15.40 41.75
CA PRO A 27 7.03 14.34 41.49
C PRO A 27 7.21 14.21 39.98
N VAL A 28 8.33 14.74 39.50
CA VAL A 28 8.91 14.41 38.20
C VAL A 28 8.97 12.89 38.13
N THR A 29 8.08 12.31 37.33
CA THR A 29 8.07 10.87 37.04
C THR A 29 9.36 10.54 36.30
N SER A 30 10.34 10.09 37.07
CA SER A 30 11.65 9.68 36.60
C SER A 30 11.52 8.41 35.72
N PRO A 31 12.38 8.20 34.70
CA PRO A 31 12.34 7.10 33.70
C PRO A 31 12.40 5.66 34.27
N ARG A 32 12.47 5.54 35.60
CA ARG A 32 12.62 4.30 36.36
C ARG A 32 11.29 3.56 36.61
N LYS A 33 10.13 4.19 36.34
CA LYS A 33 8.81 3.54 36.43
C LYS A 33 8.51 2.60 35.27
N GLU A 34 9.13 2.79 34.10
CA GLU A 34 8.95 1.92 32.93
C GLU A 34 9.84 0.67 32.97
N ALA A 35 11.00 0.74 33.65
CA ALA A 35 11.95 -0.37 33.75
C ALA A 35 11.63 -1.40 34.86
N LYS A 36 10.46 -1.32 35.51
CA LYS A 36 10.09 -2.18 36.66
C LYS A 36 8.65 -2.69 36.60
N GLN A 37 8.15 -3.09 35.44
CA GLN A 37 7.26 -4.25 35.48
C GLN A 37 8.18 -5.43 35.82
N THR A 38 7.97 -6.06 36.97
CA THR A 38 8.85 -7.15 37.41
C THR A 38 8.81 -8.29 36.40
N LEU A 39 9.92 -9.03 36.23
CA LEU A 39 9.97 -10.19 35.34
C LEU A 39 8.82 -11.19 35.62
N ALA A 40 8.39 -11.26 36.88
CA ALA A 40 7.23 -12.04 37.34
C ALA A 40 5.88 -11.47 36.85
N GLU A 41 5.68 -10.15 36.84
CA GLU A 41 4.48 -9.52 36.27
C GLU A 41 4.37 -9.78 34.76
N TYR A 42 5.48 -9.69 34.02
CA TYR A 42 5.51 -10.04 32.60
C TYR A 42 5.18 -11.53 32.36
N GLN A 43 5.71 -12.43 33.19
CA GLN A 43 5.37 -13.85 33.14
C GLN A 43 3.87 -14.07 33.37
N GLN A 44 3.24 -13.39 34.34
CA GLN A 44 1.80 -13.47 34.56
C GLN A 44 0.97 -12.90 33.40
N ILE A 45 1.47 -11.88 32.69
CA ILE A 45 0.83 -11.36 31.48
C ILE A 45 0.92 -12.40 30.35
N TYR A 46 2.10 -13.00 30.15
CA TYR A 46 2.30 -14.03 29.13
C TYR A 46 1.47 -15.29 29.42
N ASP A 47 1.39 -15.73 30.68
CA ASP A 47 0.56 -16.87 31.08
C ASP A 47 -0.92 -16.60 30.80
N ARG A 48 -1.40 -15.38 31.05
CA ARG A 48 -2.76 -14.96 30.68
C ARG A 48 -2.98 -14.97 29.18
N LEU A 49 -2.05 -14.45 28.40
CA LEU A 49 -2.13 -14.47 26.93
C LEU A 49 -2.14 -15.91 26.38
N ILE A 50 -1.28 -16.78 26.90
CA ILE A 50 -1.24 -18.20 26.55
C ILE A 50 -2.59 -18.86 26.82
N LYS A 51 -3.19 -18.60 27.99
CA LYS A 51 -4.52 -19.12 28.33
C LYS A 51 -5.60 -18.63 27.37
N ILE A 52 -5.57 -17.37 26.97
CA ILE A 52 -6.50 -16.83 25.96
C ILE A 52 -6.37 -17.58 24.63
N PHE A 53 -5.14 -17.84 24.16
CA PHE A 53 -4.92 -18.60 22.92
C PHE A 53 -5.27 -20.09 23.05
N GLN A 54 -5.21 -20.67 24.25
CA GLN A 54 -5.69 -22.03 24.51
C GLN A 54 -7.21 -22.15 24.44
N GLU A 55 -7.93 -21.17 25.00
CA GLU A 55 -9.40 -21.20 25.09
C GLU A 55 -10.08 -20.76 23.79
N ARG A 56 -9.41 -19.95 22.97
CA ARG A 56 -9.98 -19.40 21.74
C ARG A 56 -9.71 -20.30 20.53
N PRO A 57 -10.68 -20.43 19.60
CA PRO A 57 -10.46 -21.18 18.37
C PRO A 57 -9.37 -20.51 17.52
N ARG A 58 -8.65 -21.32 16.74
CA ARG A 58 -7.54 -20.87 15.89
C ARG A 58 -7.94 -19.72 14.96
N ASP A 59 -9.16 -19.72 14.45
CA ASP A 59 -9.66 -18.72 13.51
C ASP A 59 -9.74 -17.31 14.12
N ASP A 60 -9.84 -17.21 15.44
CA ASP A 60 -9.85 -15.92 16.15
C ASP A 60 -8.45 -15.41 16.49
N TRP A 61 -7.41 -16.25 16.39
CA TRP A 61 -6.04 -15.85 16.79
C TRP A 61 -5.52 -14.70 15.95
N LYS A 62 -5.82 -14.69 14.65
CA LYS A 62 -5.46 -13.61 13.73
C LYS A 62 -6.08 -12.28 14.17
N LYS A 63 -7.36 -12.30 14.54
CA LYS A 63 -8.06 -11.12 15.07
C LYS A 63 -7.40 -10.65 16.37
N LEU A 64 -7.18 -11.54 17.33
CA LEU A 64 -6.54 -11.20 18.60
C LEU A 64 -5.18 -10.52 18.41
N ILE A 65 -4.38 -11.03 17.47
CA ILE A 65 -3.09 -10.44 17.10
C ILE A 65 -3.28 -9.03 16.52
N VAL A 66 -4.20 -8.87 15.55
CA VAL A 66 -4.42 -7.59 14.85
C VAL A 66 -5.03 -6.51 15.75
N PHE A 67 -5.96 -6.87 16.64
CA PHE A 67 -6.59 -5.92 17.56
C PHE A 67 -5.67 -5.51 18.72
N SER A 68 -4.63 -6.29 19.00
CA SER A 68 -3.70 -6.01 20.10
C SER A 68 -2.68 -4.94 19.71
N ARG A 69 -2.74 -3.79 20.38
CA ARG A 69 -1.75 -2.70 20.21
C ARG A 69 -0.34 -3.05 20.70
N GLN A 70 -0.22 -4.05 21.57
CA GLN A 70 1.02 -4.42 22.24
C GLN A 70 1.57 -5.79 21.80
N TRP A 71 0.91 -6.46 20.84
CA TRP A 71 1.35 -7.79 20.41
C TRP A 71 2.81 -7.80 19.94
N ASP A 72 3.22 -6.80 19.16
CA ASP A 72 4.59 -6.72 18.66
C ASP A 72 5.65 -6.62 19.78
N GLN A 73 5.28 -6.03 20.92
CA GLN A 73 6.16 -5.91 22.09
C GLN A 73 6.22 -7.20 22.91
N HIS A 74 5.13 -7.97 22.95
CA HIS A 74 4.99 -9.14 23.83
C HIS A 74 5.16 -10.48 23.13
N LYS A 75 5.07 -10.56 21.80
CA LYS A 75 5.07 -11.83 21.05
C LYS A 75 6.26 -12.73 21.38
N GLN A 76 7.47 -12.17 21.48
CA GLN A 76 8.67 -12.95 21.82
C GLN A 76 8.61 -13.50 23.24
N GLY A 77 8.11 -12.71 24.20
CA GLY A 77 7.91 -13.15 25.58
C GLY A 77 6.89 -14.28 25.70
N VAL A 78 5.78 -14.17 24.97
CA VAL A 78 4.76 -15.23 24.89
C VAL A 78 5.33 -16.52 24.31
N PHE A 79 6.09 -16.44 23.21
CA PHE A 79 6.72 -17.61 22.60
C PHE A 79 7.76 -18.27 23.51
N ASN A 80 8.61 -17.49 24.17
CA ASN A 80 9.60 -18.00 25.11
C ASN A 80 8.91 -18.67 26.32
N ARG A 81 7.88 -18.03 26.87
CA ARG A 81 7.12 -18.57 27.99
C ARG A 81 6.41 -19.86 27.63
N LEU A 82 5.78 -19.94 26.46
CA LEU A 82 5.10 -21.14 26.00
C LEU A 82 6.07 -22.31 25.81
N LYS A 83 7.31 -22.04 25.37
CA LYS A 83 8.38 -23.03 25.29
C LYS A 83 8.84 -23.49 26.67
N GLU A 84 9.10 -22.56 27.59
CA GLU A 84 9.49 -22.86 28.97
C GLU A 84 8.44 -23.71 29.71
N VAL A 85 7.16 -23.35 29.59
CA VAL A 85 6.06 -24.10 30.23
C VAL A 85 5.94 -25.49 29.62
N ALA A 86 6.06 -25.62 28.30
CA ALA A 86 6.02 -26.93 27.64
C ALA A 86 7.23 -27.82 28.02
N ASP A 87 8.40 -27.25 28.25
CA ASP A 87 9.60 -28.03 28.58
C ASP A 87 9.59 -28.51 30.04
N LYS A 88 8.98 -27.75 30.95
CA LYS A 88 8.80 -28.09 32.37
C LYS A 88 7.58 -28.99 32.66
N GLU A 89 6.65 -29.11 31.72
CA GLU A 89 5.47 -29.96 31.87
C GLU A 89 5.86 -31.45 31.85
N GLU A 90 5.44 -32.18 32.88
CA GLU A 90 5.68 -33.62 33.03
C GLU A 90 4.61 -34.46 32.30
N ASP A 91 3.38 -33.93 32.24
CA ASP A 91 2.26 -34.53 31.52
C ASP A 91 2.49 -34.45 30.00
N LEU A 92 2.69 -35.62 29.38
CA LEU A 92 3.00 -35.75 27.95
C LEU A 92 1.91 -35.17 27.06
N ASP A 93 0.63 -35.32 27.43
CA ASP A 93 -0.49 -34.84 26.63
C ASP A 93 -0.57 -33.31 26.67
N LYS A 94 -0.42 -32.72 27.86
CA LYS A 94 -0.37 -31.26 28.02
C LYS A 94 0.85 -30.66 27.32
N LYS A 95 2.02 -31.29 27.46
CA LYS A 95 3.25 -30.88 26.75
C LYS A 95 3.07 -30.86 25.24
N MET A 96 2.47 -31.91 24.67
CA MET A 96 2.19 -31.99 23.24
C MET A 96 1.20 -30.90 22.79
N SER A 97 0.16 -30.63 23.58
CA SER A 97 -0.81 -29.57 23.30
C SER A 97 -0.16 -28.17 23.27
N LEU A 98 0.71 -27.86 24.23
CA LEU A 98 1.43 -26.60 24.32
C LEU A 98 2.38 -26.41 23.14
N ARG A 99 3.11 -27.47 22.75
CA ARG A 99 3.97 -27.44 21.56
C ARG A 99 3.18 -27.28 20.26
N LYS A 100 1.96 -27.84 20.18
CA LYS A 100 1.07 -27.65 19.03
C LYS A 100 0.58 -26.20 18.94
N ILE A 101 0.20 -25.60 20.07
CA ILE A 101 -0.19 -24.19 20.14
C ILE A 101 0.99 -23.31 19.76
N TYR A 102 2.19 -23.60 20.24
CA TYR A 102 3.40 -22.85 19.90
C TYR A 102 3.61 -22.77 18.39
N ARG A 103 3.67 -23.92 17.71
CA ARG A 103 3.86 -23.97 16.26
C ARG A 103 2.73 -23.29 15.50
N SER A 104 1.49 -23.49 15.96
CA SER A 104 0.31 -22.92 15.31
C SER A 104 0.26 -21.40 15.45
N LEU A 105 0.54 -20.87 16.64
CA LEU A 105 0.52 -19.43 16.94
C LEU A 105 1.68 -18.73 16.25
N GLN A 106 2.85 -19.37 16.20
CA GLN A 106 3.98 -18.90 15.41
C GLN A 106 3.60 -18.81 13.93
N GLY A 107 2.97 -19.86 13.37
CA GLY A 107 2.49 -19.83 11.99
C GLY A 107 1.51 -18.68 11.71
N VAL A 108 0.54 -18.43 12.59
CA VAL A 108 -0.40 -17.30 12.44
C VAL A 108 0.32 -15.95 12.56
N ASN A 109 1.25 -15.81 13.51
CA ASN A 109 2.04 -14.60 13.67
C ASN A 109 2.90 -14.30 12.44
N ASP A 110 3.56 -15.32 11.89
CA ASP A 110 4.43 -15.20 10.73
C ASP A 110 3.61 -14.88 9.47
N GLU A 111 2.42 -15.48 9.35
CA GLU A 111 1.45 -15.16 8.30
C GLU A 111 1.00 -13.68 8.36
N VAL A 112 0.59 -13.20 9.54
CA VAL A 112 0.24 -11.79 9.76
C VAL A 112 1.42 -10.86 9.44
N GLY A 113 2.62 -11.24 9.89
CA GLY A 113 3.86 -10.51 9.61
C GLY A 113 4.12 -10.38 8.10
N ARG A 114 3.98 -11.49 7.37
CA ARG A 114 4.14 -11.52 5.91
C ARG A 114 3.14 -10.59 5.20
N TYR A 115 1.86 -10.64 5.55
CA TYR A 115 0.86 -9.73 4.97
C TYR A 115 1.12 -8.27 5.29
N ASN A 116 1.56 -7.97 6.51
CA ASN A 116 1.94 -6.60 6.88
C ASN A 116 3.16 -6.10 6.08
N THR A 117 4.12 -6.98 5.78
CA THR A 117 5.25 -6.65 4.90
C THR A 117 4.78 -6.30 3.49
N VAL A 118 3.87 -7.08 2.89
CA VAL A 118 3.29 -6.77 1.58
C VAL A 118 2.55 -5.42 1.60
N LEU A 119 1.75 -5.16 2.64
CA LEU A 119 1.05 -3.87 2.78
C LEU A 119 2.02 -2.69 2.91
N LYS A 120 3.13 -2.85 3.62
CA LYS A 120 4.19 -1.83 3.70
C LYS A 120 4.80 -1.55 2.34
N ARG A 121 5.07 -2.58 1.52
CA ARG A 121 5.60 -2.40 0.16
C ARG A 121 4.68 -1.54 -0.71
N PHE A 122 3.35 -1.66 -0.57
CA PHE A 122 2.41 -0.79 -1.26
C PHE A 122 2.33 0.62 -0.67
N ALA A 123 2.55 0.77 0.64
CA ALA A 123 2.56 2.08 1.30
C ALA A 123 3.82 2.90 0.97
N ASP A 124 4.96 2.22 0.80
CA ASP A 124 6.26 2.86 0.53
C ASP A 124 6.51 3.12 -0.96
N ALA A 125 5.72 2.49 -1.85
CA ALA A 125 5.90 2.57 -3.29
C ALA A 125 5.11 3.70 -3.95
N GLY A 126 5.64 4.19 -5.08
CA GLY A 126 4.93 5.13 -5.96
C GLY A 126 3.69 4.50 -6.59
N ASP A 127 2.68 5.31 -6.91
CA ASP A 127 1.44 4.83 -7.54
C ASP A 127 1.66 4.10 -8.87
N ASP A 128 2.76 4.43 -9.54
CA ASP A 128 3.22 3.85 -10.79
C ASP A 128 3.87 2.47 -10.63
N GLU A 129 4.21 2.05 -9.42
CA GLU A 129 4.91 0.78 -9.19
C GLU A 129 3.98 -0.36 -8.76
N TRP A 130 2.72 -0.06 -8.44
CA TRP A 130 1.79 -1.02 -7.84
C TRP A 130 1.59 -2.28 -8.70
N GLU A 131 1.57 -2.15 -10.03
CA GLU A 131 1.42 -3.28 -10.95
C GLU A 131 2.59 -4.26 -10.83
N ALA A 132 3.82 -3.73 -10.70
CA ALA A 132 5.01 -4.55 -10.48
C ALA A 132 5.01 -5.23 -9.09
N ILE A 133 4.50 -4.54 -8.06
CA ILE A 133 4.35 -5.15 -6.72
C ILE A 133 3.31 -6.27 -6.74
N VAL A 134 2.19 -6.05 -7.41
CA VAL A 134 1.13 -7.07 -7.57
C VAL A 134 1.70 -8.27 -8.31
N ALA A 135 2.39 -8.06 -9.43
CA ALA A 135 3.02 -9.13 -10.20
C ALA A 135 4.01 -9.95 -9.36
N ALA A 136 4.88 -9.29 -8.58
CA ALA A 136 5.86 -9.96 -7.72
C ALA A 136 5.23 -10.64 -6.49
N SER A 137 4.15 -10.09 -5.94
CA SER A 137 3.53 -10.55 -4.69
C SER A 137 2.25 -11.36 -4.94
N ARG A 138 1.92 -11.71 -6.19
CA ARG A 138 0.61 -12.29 -6.55
C ARG A 138 0.30 -13.57 -5.79
N GLY A 139 1.32 -14.41 -5.54
CA GLY A 139 1.18 -15.63 -4.74
C GLY A 139 0.74 -15.36 -3.30
N GLU A 140 1.07 -14.20 -2.75
CA GLU A 140 0.66 -13.78 -1.40
C GLU A 140 -0.71 -13.10 -1.36
N LEU A 141 -1.09 -12.44 -2.44
CA LEU A 141 -2.34 -11.69 -2.61
C LEU A 141 -3.54 -12.61 -2.88
N GLN A 142 -3.78 -13.55 -1.97
CA GLN A 142 -4.88 -14.51 -2.01
C GLN A 142 -5.96 -14.18 -0.98
N LYS A 143 -7.03 -14.97 -0.93
CA LYS A 143 -8.15 -14.79 0.01
C LYS A 143 -7.70 -14.52 1.47
N PRO A 144 -6.73 -15.26 2.05
CA PRO A 144 -6.29 -14.99 3.43
C PRO A 144 -5.64 -13.61 3.66
N PHE A 145 -5.00 -13.04 2.63
CA PHE A 145 -4.48 -11.66 2.67
C PHE A 145 -5.63 -10.64 2.75
N PHE A 146 -6.68 -10.85 1.96
CA PHE A 146 -7.85 -9.96 1.98
C PHE A 146 -8.65 -10.05 3.28
N GLU A 147 -8.76 -11.25 3.86
CA GLU A 147 -9.32 -11.41 5.21
C GLU A 147 -8.48 -10.67 6.27
N HIS A 148 -7.15 -10.64 6.11
CA HIS A 148 -6.27 -9.84 6.97
C HIS A 148 -6.53 -8.35 6.82
N LEU A 149 -6.62 -7.87 5.58
CA LEU A 149 -6.89 -6.46 5.31
C LEU A 149 -8.26 -6.03 5.85
N GLN A 150 -9.28 -6.89 5.75
CA GLN A 150 -10.58 -6.66 6.38
C GLN A 150 -10.49 -6.59 7.92
N CYS A 151 -9.69 -7.46 8.55
CA CYS A 151 -9.44 -7.37 10.00
C CYS A 151 -8.81 -6.02 10.37
N LEU A 152 -7.86 -5.52 9.58
CA LEU A 152 -7.26 -4.19 9.80
C LEU A 152 -8.28 -3.05 9.64
N VAL A 153 -9.18 -3.14 8.66
CA VAL A 153 -10.26 -2.16 8.47
C VAL A 153 -11.19 -2.14 9.69
N ILE A 154 -11.59 -3.31 10.20
CA ILE A 154 -12.42 -3.42 11.40
C ILE A 154 -11.68 -2.87 12.63
N ALA A 155 -10.40 -3.19 12.78
CA ALA A 155 -9.56 -2.66 13.86
C ALA A 155 -9.36 -1.13 13.79
N ALA A 156 -9.48 -0.54 12.60
CA ALA A 156 -9.40 0.89 12.38
C ALA A 156 -10.76 1.61 12.49
N LYS A 157 -11.85 0.96 12.91
CA LYS A 157 -13.20 1.56 12.90
C LYS A 157 -13.30 2.87 13.69
N GLU A 158 -12.52 3.03 14.76
CA GLU A 158 -12.47 4.25 15.57
C GLU A 158 -11.66 5.40 14.91
N ASP A 159 -10.77 5.07 13.96
CA ASP A 159 -9.95 6.02 13.21
C ASP A 159 -10.45 6.10 11.76
N LYS A 160 -11.35 7.05 11.51
CA LYS A 160 -12.00 7.23 10.21
C LYS A 160 -10.99 7.41 9.06
N ALA A 161 -9.93 8.18 9.27
CA ALA A 161 -8.94 8.44 8.23
C ALA A 161 -8.14 7.18 7.87
N LYS A 162 -7.75 6.38 8.87
CA LYS A 162 -7.07 5.10 8.65
C LYS A 162 -7.99 4.06 8.01
N CYS A 163 -9.24 3.99 8.44
CA CYS A 163 -10.25 3.12 7.86
C CYS A 163 -10.45 3.41 6.36
N GLU A 164 -10.65 4.68 5.99
CA GLU A 164 -10.81 5.11 4.60
C GLU A 164 -9.59 4.75 3.74
N LYS A 165 -8.37 4.99 4.25
CA LYS A 165 -7.12 4.60 3.56
C LYS A 165 -7.05 3.10 3.28
N LEU A 166 -7.38 2.26 4.27
CA LEU A 166 -7.35 0.80 4.12
C LEU A 166 -8.42 0.31 3.14
N VAL A 167 -9.62 0.90 3.14
CA VAL A 167 -10.70 0.57 2.19
C VAL A 167 -10.30 0.93 0.75
N LEU A 168 -9.69 2.10 0.54
CA LEU A 168 -9.23 2.52 -0.77
C LEU A 168 -8.09 1.63 -1.28
N LEU A 169 -7.14 1.29 -0.41
CA LEU A 169 -6.06 0.34 -0.70
C LEU A 169 -6.64 -1.02 -1.10
N ASN A 170 -7.60 -1.55 -0.33
CA ASN A 170 -8.26 -2.83 -0.62
C ASN A 170 -8.94 -2.82 -2.00
N THR A 171 -9.71 -1.76 -2.29
CA THR A 171 -10.45 -1.62 -3.55
C THR A 171 -9.49 -1.56 -4.74
N ARG A 172 -8.39 -0.80 -4.61
CA ARG A 172 -7.38 -0.68 -5.67
C ARG A 172 -6.64 -1.99 -5.90
N LEU A 173 -6.23 -2.69 -4.85
CA LEU A 173 -5.55 -3.99 -4.97
C LEU A 173 -6.45 -5.02 -5.66
N LEU A 174 -7.73 -5.08 -5.30
CA LEU A 174 -8.69 -5.98 -5.96
C LEU A 174 -8.82 -5.70 -7.45
N ALA A 175 -8.88 -4.43 -7.85
CA ALA A 175 -8.93 -4.05 -9.27
C ALA A 175 -7.65 -4.47 -10.01
N LEU A 176 -6.47 -4.20 -9.43
CA LEU A 176 -5.19 -4.58 -10.04
C LEU A 176 -5.02 -6.09 -10.16
N ILE A 177 -5.41 -6.86 -9.15
CA ILE A 177 -5.35 -8.33 -9.19
C ILE A 177 -6.33 -8.89 -10.20
N THR A 178 -7.54 -8.35 -10.27
CA THR A 178 -8.54 -8.79 -11.26
C THR A 178 -8.03 -8.57 -12.67
N ASN A 179 -7.39 -7.42 -12.93
CA ASN A 179 -6.75 -7.13 -14.22
C ASN A 179 -5.55 -8.03 -14.48
N HIS A 180 -4.70 -8.24 -13.48
CA HIS A 180 -3.54 -9.12 -13.60
C HIS A 180 -3.98 -10.55 -13.94
N ASP A 181 -4.98 -11.08 -13.24
CA ASP A 181 -5.49 -12.44 -13.43
C ASP A 181 -6.23 -12.60 -14.76
N SER A 182 -6.92 -11.57 -15.24
CA SER A 182 -7.60 -11.62 -16.54
C SER A 182 -6.61 -11.64 -17.71
N ILE A 183 -5.48 -10.93 -17.58
CA ILE A 183 -4.37 -10.98 -18.53
C ILE A 183 -3.63 -12.32 -18.41
N GLU A 184 -3.44 -12.83 -17.19
CA GLU A 184 -2.78 -14.13 -16.94
C GLU A 184 -3.55 -15.31 -17.55
N ALA A 185 -4.86 -15.19 -17.69
CA ALA A 185 -5.70 -16.20 -18.32
C ALA A 185 -5.50 -16.32 -19.85
N ASP A 186 -4.89 -15.33 -20.50
CA ASP A 186 -4.60 -15.33 -21.94
C ASP A 186 -3.13 -15.68 -22.19
N GLU A 187 -2.82 -16.98 -22.10
CA GLU A 187 -1.45 -17.50 -22.21
C GLU A 187 -0.79 -17.19 -23.55
N ASP A 188 -1.55 -17.22 -24.65
CA ASP A 188 -1.05 -16.95 -26.00
C ASP A 188 -0.59 -15.49 -26.14
N LYS A 189 -1.38 -14.54 -25.65
CA LYS A 189 -1.00 -13.12 -25.65
C LYS A 189 0.19 -12.86 -24.74
N LEU A 190 0.24 -13.49 -23.57
CA LEU A 190 1.38 -13.37 -22.68
C LEU A 190 2.66 -13.93 -23.30
N MET A 191 2.58 -15.07 -23.99
CA MET A 191 3.72 -15.65 -24.68
C MET A 191 4.20 -14.75 -25.82
N ALA A 192 3.29 -14.23 -26.64
CA ALA A 192 3.62 -13.28 -27.70
C ALA A 192 4.28 -12.01 -27.14
N ALA A 193 3.73 -11.44 -26.06
CA ALA A 193 4.30 -10.29 -25.36
C ALA A 193 5.69 -10.59 -24.79
N SER A 194 5.90 -11.80 -24.26
CA SER A 194 7.20 -12.24 -23.73
C SER A 194 8.28 -12.32 -24.82
N GLU A 195 7.94 -12.79 -26.02
CA GLU A 195 8.87 -12.82 -27.15
C GLU A 195 9.17 -11.42 -27.67
N VAL A 196 8.18 -10.51 -27.67
CA VAL A 196 8.42 -9.09 -27.99
C VAL A 196 9.37 -8.47 -26.97
N TYR A 197 9.19 -8.74 -25.68
CA TYR A 197 10.08 -8.22 -24.63
C TYR A 197 11.49 -8.81 -24.72
N ARG A 198 11.62 -10.11 -24.99
CA ARG A 198 12.93 -10.77 -25.19
C ARG A 198 13.64 -10.23 -26.43
N GLY A 199 12.90 -10.03 -27.52
CA GLY A 199 13.39 -9.40 -28.74
C GLY A 199 13.88 -7.96 -28.47
N LEU A 200 13.11 -7.20 -27.69
CA LEU A 200 13.49 -5.86 -27.25
C LEU A 200 14.84 -5.90 -26.51
N LEU A 201 14.96 -6.73 -25.46
CA LEU A 201 16.20 -6.86 -24.68
C LEU A 201 17.41 -7.29 -25.53
N THR A 202 17.21 -8.16 -26.51
CA THR A 202 18.30 -8.64 -27.39
C THR A 202 18.73 -7.57 -28.39
N SER A 203 17.82 -6.66 -28.77
CA SER A 203 18.07 -5.62 -29.77
C SER A 203 18.68 -4.34 -29.21
N ILE A 204 18.65 -4.15 -27.89
CA ILE A 204 19.09 -2.92 -27.24
C ILE A 204 20.58 -3.02 -26.88
N SER A 205 21.39 -2.09 -27.41
CA SER A 205 22.78 -1.88 -26.98
C SER A 205 23.00 -0.60 -26.17
N SER A 206 22.06 0.35 -26.23
CA SER A 206 22.11 1.59 -25.45
C SER A 206 20.72 2.03 -24.97
N ILE A 207 20.69 3.01 -24.10
CA ILE A 207 19.45 3.60 -23.59
C ILE A 207 18.65 4.29 -24.72
N GLU A 208 19.33 4.96 -25.65
CA GLU A 208 18.70 5.61 -26.80
C GLU A 208 18.07 4.58 -27.76
N ASP A 209 18.69 3.41 -27.91
CA ASP A 209 18.14 2.32 -28.71
C ASP A 209 16.85 1.78 -28.09
N ALA A 210 16.80 1.66 -26.75
CA ALA A 210 15.60 1.28 -26.02
C ALA A 210 14.45 2.27 -26.28
N ASP A 211 14.73 3.56 -26.20
CA ASP A 211 13.73 4.62 -26.39
C ASP A 211 13.14 4.58 -27.81
N LYS A 212 14.00 4.39 -28.83
CA LYS A 212 13.58 4.24 -30.23
C LYS A 212 12.74 2.98 -30.44
N LYS A 213 13.17 1.84 -29.90
CA LYS A 213 12.46 0.56 -30.03
C LYS A 213 11.11 0.59 -29.33
N MET A 214 11.01 1.21 -28.16
CA MET A 214 9.74 1.40 -27.47
C MET A 214 8.77 2.28 -28.27
N ALA A 215 9.27 3.33 -28.94
CA ALA A 215 8.46 4.15 -29.84
C ALA A 215 7.95 3.35 -31.05
N GLU A 216 8.79 2.49 -31.65
CA GLU A 216 8.40 1.58 -32.73
C GLU A 216 7.33 0.58 -32.29
N LEU A 217 7.49 -0.04 -31.10
CA LEU A 217 6.51 -0.96 -30.52
C LEU A 217 5.16 -0.27 -30.25
N SER A 218 5.19 0.96 -29.75
CA SER A 218 3.98 1.76 -29.53
C SER A 218 3.24 2.03 -30.84
N LYS A 219 3.95 2.47 -31.89
CA LYS A 219 3.38 2.70 -33.22
C LYS A 219 2.80 1.43 -33.85
N ALA A 220 3.42 0.29 -33.57
CA ALA A 220 2.94 -1.02 -34.04
C ALA A 220 1.78 -1.59 -33.20
N GLY A 221 1.33 -0.89 -32.14
CA GLY A 221 0.26 -1.36 -31.26
C GLY A 221 0.66 -2.58 -30.41
N LYS A 222 1.97 -2.82 -30.22
CA LYS A 222 2.50 -3.97 -29.48
C LYS A 222 2.71 -3.71 -27.99
N ILE A 223 2.46 -2.48 -27.54
CA ILE A 223 2.40 -2.12 -26.11
C ILE A 223 0.95 -2.30 -25.67
N ASP A 224 0.58 -3.57 -25.44
CA ASP A 224 -0.74 -3.97 -24.99
C ASP A 224 -0.71 -4.33 -23.47
N PRO A 225 -1.86 -4.64 -22.85
CA PRO A 225 -1.88 -4.99 -21.42
C PRO A 225 -0.98 -6.19 -21.06
N ALA A 226 -0.82 -7.16 -21.98
CA ALA A 226 0.07 -8.30 -21.78
C ALA A 226 1.54 -7.87 -21.76
N PHE A 227 1.96 -6.99 -22.68
CA PHE A 227 3.30 -6.42 -22.68
C PHE A 227 3.58 -5.58 -21.42
N LEU A 228 2.59 -4.81 -20.94
CA LEU A 228 2.70 -4.08 -19.68
C LEU A 228 2.89 -5.04 -18.48
N GLN A 229 2.13 -6.15 -18.44
CA GLN A 229 2.28 -7.18 -17.40
C GLN A 229 3.65 -7.86 -17.42
N ILE A 230 4.19 -8.18 -18.60
CA ILE A 230 5.53 -8.78 -18.74
C ILE A 230 6.61 -7.81 -18.25
N THR A 231 6.55 -6.54 -18.66
CA THR A 231 7.51 -5.53 -18.21
C THR A 231 7.41 -5.25 -16.71
N ALA A 232 6.19 -5.23 -16.14
CA ALA A 232 5.96 -5.13 -14.70
C ALA A 232 6.53 -6.33 -13.92
N LYS A 233 6.32 -7.56 -14.41
CA LYS A 233 6.91 -8.78 -13.84
C LYS A 233 8.44 -8.73 -13.86
N ALA A 234 9.03 -8.32 -14.98
CA ALA A 234 10.47 -8.20 -15.13
C ALA A 234 11.06 -7.17 -14.14
N TYR A 235 10.43 -6.00 -14.01
CA TYR A 235 10.84 -4.99 -13.04
C TYR A 235 10.64 -5.46 -11.59
N GLY A 236 9.48 -6.04 -11.26
CA GLY A 236 9.20 -6.58 -9.92
C GLY A 236 10.21 -7.65 -9.49
N ALA A 237 10.56 -8.56 -10.40
CA ALA A 237 11.60 -9.57 -10.17
C ALA A 237 12.98 -8.94 -9.98
N ALA A 238 13.37 -7.99 -10.83
CA ALA A 238 14.66 -7.30 -10.71
C ALA A 238 14.77 -6.55 -9.38
N ARG A 239 13.71 -5.85 -8.96
CA ARG A 239 13.66 -5.08 -7.71
C ARG A 239 13.92 -5.94 -6.48
N ASP A 240 13.36 -7.14 -6.44
CA ASP A 240 13.39 -8.03 -5.28
C ASP A 240 14.69 -8.85 -5.18
N THR A 241 15.50 -8.84 -6.24
CA THR A 241 16.80 -9.51 -6.23
C THR A 241 17.88 -8.66 -5.57
N ASN A 242 18.83 -9.33 -4.91
CA ASN A 242 20.10 -8.71 -4.50
C ASN A 242 21.09 -8.66 -5.68
N MET A 243 20.61 -8.42 -6.91
CA MET A 243 21.47 -8.35 -8.09
C MET A 243 22.56 -7.31 -7.84
N THR A 244 23.81 -7.74 -7.97
CA THR A 244 25.03 -6.97 -7.68
C THR A 244 25.25 -5.76 -8.61
N LYS A 245 24.31 -5.48 -9.52
CA LYS A 245 24.37 -4.35 -10.47
C LYS A 245 23.04 -3.60 -10.43
N ASP A 246 23.05 -2.39 -9.87
CA ASP A 246 21.89 -1.49 -9.87
C ASP A 246 21.43 -1.13 -11.31
N GLU A 247 22.31 -1.30 -12.29
CA GLU A 247 22.04 -1.07 -13.71
C GLU A 247 20.91 -1.96 -14.25
N SER A 248 20.85 -3.25 -13.90
CA SER A 248 19.80 -4.14 -14.41
C SER A 248 18.42 -3.77 -13.86
N LYS A 249 18.36 -3.38 -12.58
CA LYS A 249 17.14 -2.86 -11.94
C LYS A 249 16.69 -1.57 -12.62
N TRP A 250 17.63 -0.67 -12.89
CA TRP A 250 17.36 0.60 -13.54
C TRP A 250 16.85 0.43 -14.98
N VAL A 251 17.46 -0.48 -15.77
CA VAL A 251 17.00 -0.77 -17.14
C VAL A 251 15.59 -1.37 -17.11
N ALA A 252 15.33 -2.35 -16.24
CA ALA A 252 14.00 -2.94 -16.10
C ALA A 252 12.94 -1.89 -15.69
N TYR A 253 13.28 -1.01 -14.73
CA TYR A 253 12.44 0.11 -14.32
C TYR A 253 12.15 1.07 -15.48
N LYS A 254 13.18 1.47 -16.24
CA LYS A 254 13.03 2.39 -17.37
C LYS A 254 12.11 1.80 -18.46
N LEU A 255 12.31 0.53 -18.83
CA LEU A 255 11.48 -0.14 -19.82
C LEU A 255 10.02 -0.27 -19.37
N TYR A 256 9.79 -0.64 -18.11
CA TYR A 256 8.45 -0.70 -17.53
C TYR A 256 7.77 0.68 -17.53
N ARG A 257 8.48 1.72 -17.05
CA ARG A 257 7.94 3.09 -17.02
C ARG A 257 7.58 3.59 -18.41
N GLN A 258 8.43 3.34 -19.41
CA GLN A 258 8.14 3.72 -20.79
C GLN A 258 6.97 2.95 -21.39
N ALA A 259 6.87 1.65 -21.11
CA ALA A 259 5.74 0.84 -21.56
C ALA A 259 4.43 1.41 -21.00
N ARG A 260 4.43 1.75 -19.70
CA ARG A 260 3.32 2.40 -19.03
C ARG A 260 2.99 3.77 -19.63
N ASP A 261 3.98 4.63 -19.80
CA ASP A 261 3.78 5.97 -20.37
C ASP A 261 3.16 5.89 -21.78
N TYR A 262 3.62 4.95 -22.62
CA TYR A 262 3.02 4.74 -23.94
C TYR A 262 1.63 4.13 -23.86
N PHE A 263 1.40 3.18 -22.96
CA PHE A 263 0.09 2.58 -22.74
C PHE A 263 -0.94 3.62 -22.27
N ASP A 264 -0.56 4.49 -21.33
CA ASP A 264 -1.40 5.57 -20.81
C ASP A 264 -1.70 6.61 -21.90
N ARG A 265 -0.73 6.92 -22.77
CA ARG A 265 -0.94 7.81 -23.93
C ARG A 265 -1.88 7.23 -24.99
N GLN A 266 -1.92 5.90 -25.13
CA GLN A 266 -2.85 5.22 -26.03
C GLN A 266 -4.30 5.25 -25.51
N GLN A 267 -4.51 5.61 -24.25
CA GLN A 267 -5.86 5.66 -23.71
C GLN A 267 -6.69 6.77 -24.35
N PRO A 268 -8.00 6.54 -24.52
CA PRO A 268 -8.90 7.53 -25.07
C PRO A 268 -8.73 8.87 -24.33
N THR A 269 -8.72 9.96 -25.08
CA THR A 269 -8.58 11.32 -24.55
C THR A 269 -9.59 11.59 -23.43
N GLU A 270 -10.80 11.02 -23.57
CA GLU A 270 -11.86 11.08 -22.56
C GLU A 270 -11.41 10.52 -21.20
N LYS A 271 -10.73 9.38 -21.16
CA LYS A 271 -10.31 8.77 -19.89
C LYS A 271 -9.24 9.61 -19.20
N ARG A 272 -8.29 10.16 -19.96
CA ARG A 272 -7.26 11.06 -19.42
C ARG A 272 -7.84 12.37 -18.89
N ILE A 273 -8.80 12.97 -19.61
CA ILE A 273 -9.55 14.14 -19.15
C ILE A 273 -10.27 13.83 -17.82
N LEU A 274 -10.95 12.69 -17.73
CA LEU A 274 -11.65 12.30 -16.51
C LEU A 274 -10.71 12.07 -15.34
N GLU A 275 -9.56 11.41 -15.55
CA GLU A 275 -8.56 11.23 -14.49
C GLU A 275 -8.10 12.58 -13.95
N TYR A 276 -7.81 13.55 -14.82
CA TYR A 276 -7.45 14.91 -14.39
C TYR A 276 -8.59 15.60 -13.62
N LEU A 277 -9.81 15.62 -14.17
CA LEU A 277 -10.96 16.27 -13.53
C LEU A 277 -11.28 15.67 -12.14
N LEU A 278 -11.03 14.38 -11.95
CA LEU A 278 -11.22 13.70 -10.66
C LEU A 278 -10.12 14.03 -9.64
N THR A 279 -8.98 14.58 -10.05
CA THR A 279 -7.96 15.08 -9.10
C THR A 279 -8.33 16.44 -8.50
N ILE A 280 -9.18 17.21 -9.19
CA ILE A 280 -9.59 18.56 -8.79
C ILE A 280 -10.67 18.48 -7.70
N ARG A 281 -10.33 18.95 -6.50
CA ARG A 281 -11.25 18.97 -5.35
C ARG A 281 -12.22 20.13 -5.33
N ASP A 282 -11.84 21.29 -5.89
CA ASP A 282 -12.70 22.46 -5.96
C ASP A 282 -13.75 22.28 -7.07
N PRO A 283 -15.06 22.27 -6.76
CA PRO A 283 -16.13 22.13 -7.74
C PRO A 283 -16.11 23.21 -8.82
N THR A 284 -15.70 24.44 -8.47
CA THR A 284 -15.68 25.57 -9.39
C THR A 284 -14.54 25.41 -10.39
N GLU A 285 -13.35 25.07 -9.91
CA GLU A 285 -12.21 24.80 -10.78
C GLU A 285 -12.45 23.57 -11.65
N ARG A 286 -13.08 22.52 -11.12
CA ARG A 286 -13.44 21.34 -11.91
C ARG A 286 -14.43 21.68 -13.03
N THR A 287 -15.39 22.57 -12.77
CA THR A 287 -16.31 23.10 -13.79
C THR A 287 -15.54 23.84 -14.89
N ASN A 288 -14.64 24.76 -14.51
CA ASN A 288 -13.87 25.55 -15.46
C ASN A 288 -12.97 24.66 -16.34
N GLN A 289 -12.34 23.63 -15.74
CA GLN A 289 -11.51 22.69 -16.48
C GLN A 289 -12.34 21.75 -17.35
N LEU A 290 -13.54 21.36 -16.92
CA LEU A 290 -14.50 20.61 -17.75
C LEU A 290 -14.91 21.43 -18.98
N GLU A 291 -15.19 22.73 -18.81
CA GLU A 291 -15.54 23.63 -19.91
C GLU A 291 -14.38 23.78 -20.91
N LYS A 292 -13.14 23.92 -20.41
CA LYS A 292 -11.93 23.92 -21.26
C LYS A 292 -11.73 22.60 -22.01
N ALA A 293 -12.06 21.47 -21.40
CA ALA A 293 -11.95 20.15 -22.02
C ALA A 293 -13.04 19.87 -23.07
N ILE A 294 -14.17 20.58 -23.01
CA ILE A 294 -15.26 20.47 -24.00
C ILE A 294 -15.08 21.48 -25.14
N THR A 295 -14.44 22.61 -24.86
CA THR A 295 -14.23 23.67 -25.85
C THR A 295 -13.16 23.25 -26.86
N PRO A 296 -13.46 23.24 -28.18
CA PRO A 296 -12.47 22.90 -29.21
C PRO A 296 -11.29 23.88 -29.15
N GLY A 297 -10.09 23.35 -28.90
CA GLY A 297 -8.85 24.14 -28.83
C GLY A 297 -7.66 23.40 -29.41
N PRO A 298 -6.56 24.08 -29.76
CA PRO A 298 -5.35 23.44 -30.23
C PRO A 298 -4.79 22.50 -29.15
N THR A 299 -4.71 21.20 -29.46
CA THR A 299 -4.17 20.19 -28.55
C THR A 299 -2.68 20.42 -28.34
N ARG A 300 -2.31 20.99 -27.19
CA ARG A 300 -0.91 21.11 -26.77
C ARG A 300 -0.62 20.04 -25.72
N ASN A 301 0.20 19.06 -26.07
CA ASN A 301 0.85 18.21 -25.08
C ASN A 301 1.91 19.09 -24.39
N THR A 302 1.68 19.47 -23.13
CA THR A 302 2.76 20.04 -22.30
C THR A 302 3.23 19.01 -21.30
N ASP A 303 4.47 19.12 -20.84
CA ASP A 303 5.09 18.15 -19.92
C ASP A 303 4.37 18.04 -18.55
N SER A 304 3.44 18.96 -18.23
CA SER A 304 2.67 18.92 -16.98
C SER A 304 1.15 18.76 -17.14
N HIS A 305 0.56 19.19 -18.27
CA HIS A 305 -0.88 19.12 -18.52
C HIS A 305 -1.17 18.85 -20.01
N ASP A 306 -1.88 17.76 -20.29
CA ASP A 306 -2.42 17.51 -21.63
C ASP A 306 -3.68 18.36 -21.84
N PHE A 307 -3.58 19.40 -22.67
CA PHE A 307 -4.77 20.13 -23.14
C PHE A 307 -5.49 19.29 -24.20
N MET A 308 -6.27 18.31 -23.73
CA MET A 308 -7.12 17.48 -24.58
C MET A 308 -8.53 18.05 -24.61
N TRP A 309 -9.10 18.14 -25.81
CA TRP A 309 -10.53 18.42 -25.97
C TRP A 309 -11.30 17.14 -26.34
N THR A 310 -12.56 17.05 -25.96
CA THR A 310 -13.49 15.99 -26.33
C THR A 310 -14.91 16.54 -26.50
N THR A 311 -15.81 15.73 -27.06
CA THR A 311 -17.23 16.04 -27.13
C THR A 311 -17.97 15.58 -25.87
N PRO A 312 -18.99 16.32 -25.40
CA PRO A 312 -19.78 15.93 -24.23
C PRO A 312 -20.35 14.51 -24.31
N THR A 313 -20.80 14.08 -25.50
CA THR A 313 -21.37 12.74 -25.73
C THR A 313 -20.34 11.62 -25.49
N ARG A 314 -19.11 11.80 -25.97
CA ARG A 314 -18.02 10.83 -25.77
C ARG A 314 -17.59 10.77 -24.31
N LEU A 315 -17.44 11.93 -23.66
CA LEU A 315 -17.09 12.01 -22.24
C LEU A 315 -18.16 11.34 -21.36
N PHE A 316 -19.43 11.59 -21.66
CA PHE A 316 -20.55 10.95 -20.98
C PHE A 316 -20.56 9.43 -21.18
N ALA A 317 -20.34 8.94 -22.40
CA ALA A 317 -20.32 7.50 -22.68
C ALA A 317 -19.23 6.77 -21.89
N VAL A 318 -18.04 7.37 -21.74
CA VAL A 318 -16.96 6.79 -20.91
C VAL A 318 -17.31 6.85 -19.43
N LEU A 319 -17.88 7.96 -18.94
CA LEU A 319 -18.34 8.08 -17.54
C LEU A 319 -19.41 7.05 -17.20
N ASP A 320 -20.44 6.93 -18.03
CA ASP A 320 -21.55 6.02 -17.78
C ASP A 320 -21.10 4.56 -17.91
N GLY A 321 -20.28 4.24 -18.92
CA GLY A 321 -19.70 2.90 -19.09
C GLY A 321 -18.83 2.47 -17.90
N THR A 322 -17.98 3.36 -17.38
CA THR A 322 -17.11 3.06 -16.23
C THR A 322 -17.90 2.92 -14.92
N ILE A 323 -18.94 3.73 -14.70
CA ILE A 323 -19.84 3.59 -13.54
C ILE A 323 -20.58 2.26 -13.62
N ARG A 324 -21.14 1.90 -14.78
CA ARG A 324 -21.84 0.61 -14.98
C ARG A 324 -20.92 -0.58 -14.77
N ALA A 325 -19.68 -0.52 -15.27
CA ALA A 325 -18.69 -1.57 -15.05
C ALA A 325 -18.37 -1.76 -13.56
N TRP A 326 -18.24 -0.67 -12.81
CA TRP A 326 -18.04 -0.72 -11.36
C TRP A 326 -19.25 -1.33 -10.63
N GLU A 327 -20.47 -0.97 -11.00
CA GLU A 327 -21.69 -1.52 -10.41
C GLU A 327 -21.83 -3.02 -10.68
N ALA A 328 -21.48 -3.47 -11.90
CA ALA A 328 -21.44 -4.89 -12.24
C ALA A 328 -20.37 -5.67 -11.44
N MET A 329 -19.17 -5.09 -11.28
CA MET A 329 -18.10 -5.69 -10.47
C MET A 329 -18.51 -5.79 -9.00
N GLN A 330 -19.17 -4.75 -8.46
CA GLN A 330 -19.74 -4.76 -7.10
C GLN A 330 -20.80 -5.85 -6.93
N ALA A 331 -21.69 -6.01 -7.90
CA ALA A 331 -22.73 -7.04 -7.85
C ALA A 331 -22.12 -8.45 -7.81
N GLN A 332 -21.13 -8.73 -8.66
CA GLN A 332 -20.41 -10.01 -8.66
C GLN A 332 -19.64 -10.26 -7.36
N ALA A 333 -19.03 -9.21 -6.79
CA ALA A 333 -18.34 -9.32 -5.51
C ALA A 333 -19.31 -9.65 -4.36
N LYS A 334 -20.51 -9.06 -4.36
CA LYS A 334 -21.57 -9.35 -3.37
C LYS A 334 -22.07 -10.79 -3.46
N GLU A 335 -22.30 -11.27 -4.68
CA GLU A 335 -22.76 -12.64 -4.94
C GLU A 335 -21.74 -13.69 -4.46
N LYS A 336 -20.44 -13.44 -4.69
CA LYS A 336 -19.36 -14.36 -4.29
C LYS A 336 -18.99 -14.31 -2.80
N MET A 337 -19.23 -13.19 -2.11
CA MET A 337 -18.75 -12.98 -0.73
C MET A 337 -19.85 -12.96 0.34
N GLY A 338 -21.14 -13.05 -0.01
CA GLY A 338 -22.24 -13.25 0.95
C GLY A 338 -22.37 -12.19 2.05
N THR A 339 -21.75 -11.02 1.89
CA THR A 339 -21.67 -9.97 2.91
C THR A 339 -22.51 -8.77 2.48
N SER A 340 -23.60 -8.52 3.22
CA SER A 340 -24.57 -7.44 2.95
C SER A 340 -24.02 -6.04 3.20
N ASP A 341 -22.93 -5.88 3.94
CA ASP A 341 -22.42 -4.57 4.39
C ASP A 341 -21.10 -4.13 3.72
N ALA A 342 -20.62 -4.88 2.72
CA ALA A 342 -19.41 -4.53 2.01
C ALA A 342 -19.71 -3.50 0.90
N ALA A 343 -19.58 -2.22 1.25
CA ALA A 343 -18.86 -1.18 0.48
C ALA A 343 -19.57 0.17 0.54
N SER A 344 -19.04 1.06 1.40
CA SER A 344 -19.21 2.50 1.19
C SER A 344 -18.81 2.84 -0.24
N THR A 345 -19.66 3.58 -0.96
CA THR A 345 -19.35 4.00 -2.34
C THR A 345 -18.07 4.83 -2.30
N PRO A 346 -16.99 4.43 -2.99
CA PRO A 346 -15.75 5.18 -2.99
C PRO A 346 -16.00 6.62 -3.44
N LEU A 347 -15.33 7.60 -2.81
CA LEU A 347 -15.46 9.02 -3.15
C LEU A 347 -15.28 9.25 -4.66
N LYS A 348 -14.28 8.59 -5.27
CA LYS A 348 -14.04 8.66 -6.72
C LYS A 348 -15.26 8.26 -7.56
N ILE A 349 -16.01 7.22 -7.18
CA ILE A 349 -17.23 6.80 -7.89
C ILE A 349 -18.36 7.81 -7.66
N ARG A 350 -18.44 8.38 -6.45
CA ARG A 350 -19.40 9.44 -6.12
C ARG A 350 -19.13 10.71 -6.93
N ASP A 351 -17.87 11.08 -7.06
CA ASP A 351 -17.41 12.23 -7.86
C ASP A 351 -17.61 11.98 -9.36
N MET A 352 -17.38 10.75 -9.84
CA MET A 352 -17.72 10.36 -11.21
C MET A 352 -19.22 10.44 -11.48
N LYS A 353 -20.08 10.00 -10.54
CA LYS A 353 -21.54 10.15 -10.66
C LYS A 353 -21.95 11.62 -10.70
N ALA A 354 -21.40 12.45 -9.82
CA ALA A 354 -21.65 13.89 -9.81
C ALA A 354 -21.20 14.57 -11.12
N LEU A 355 -20.02 14.22 -11.63
CA LEU A 355 -19.48 14.74 -12.88
C LEU A 355 -20.32 14.29 -14.09
N ARG A 356 -20.77 13.03 -14.11
CA ARG A 356 -21.70 12.52 -15.14
C ARG A 356 -23.01 13.30 -15.15
N ASP A 357 -23.59 13.53 -13.98
CA ASP A 357 -24.84 14.27 -13.85
C ASP A 357 -24.66 15.76 -14.22
N GLU A 358 -23.48 16.32 -13.97
CA GLU A 358 -23.09 17.67 -14.39
C GLU A 358 -22.94 17.78 -15.91
N VAL A 359 -22.29 16.80 -16.56
CA VAL A 359 -22.18 16.71 -18.03
C VAL A 359 -23.56 16.56 -18.66
N MET A 360 -24.42 15.68 -18.11
CA MET A 360 -25.81 15.54 -18.55
C MET A 360 -26.62 16.81 -18.40
N ARG A 361 -26.44 17.58 -17.31
CA ARG A 361 -27.27 18.76 -17.08
C ARG A 361 -26.89 19.94 -17.95
N ARG A 362 -25.61 20.09 -18.29
CA ARG A 362 -25.07 21.29 -18.94
C ARG A 362 -24.84 21.14 -20.43
N TYR A 363 -24.66 19.93 -20.94
CA TYR A 363 -24.15 19.73 -22.31
C TYR A 363 -24.87 18.65 -23.13
N LEU A 364 -25.79 17.88 -22.52
CA LEU A 364 -26.64 16.87 -23.18
C LEU A 364 -28.10 17.14 -22.82
#